data_AF-S8EDD7-F1
#
_entry.id   AF-S8EDD7-F1
#
_cell.length_a   1.000
_cell.length_b   1.000
_cell.length_c   1.000
_cell.angle_alpha   90.00
_cell.angle_beta   90.00
_cell.angle_gamma   90.00
#
_symmetry.space_group_name_H-M   'P 1'
#
loop_
_entity.id
_entity.type
_entity.pdbx_description
1 polymer ?
#
loop_
_entity_poly.entity_id
_entity_poly.type
_entity_poly.pdbx_seq_one_letter_code
_entity_poly.pdbx_strand_id
1 'polypeptide(L)'
;MNQDTRAMHESIPGSVERADALRAFIDKHRASMAGAAFQAFYRYYLPPFSSDPAATAQEREDMLVIKLRTRPNAERARREKRFYVVDAYLDTVSSAFAGATAEAMRLKVRHSSELATTNKGSPSGTVLITLLLSDPDAGFMPPNVVPFSFPVGELEGMSVDDTQWKPQLLLMLNEGIVR
;
A
#
# COMPACT_ATOMS: atom_id res chain seq x y z
N MET A 1 14.31 -0.38 -9.54
CA MET A 1 14.76 -1.49 -8.69
C MET A 1 16.26 -1.34 -8.56
N ASN A 2 16.80 -1.27 -7.34
CA ASN A 2 18.26 -1.25 -7.16
C ASN A 2 18.83 -2.65 -7.44
N GLN A 3 20.16 -2.75 -7.60
CA GLN A 3 20.82 -4.02 -7.94
C GLN A 3 20.61 -5.10 -6.88
N ASP A 4 20.55 -4.74 -5.60
CA ASP A 4 20.38 -5.70 -4.50
C ASP A 4 18.98 -6.33 -4.47
N THR A 5 17.94 -5.53 -4.73
CA THR A 5 16.56 -6.02 -4.81
C THR A 5 16.38 -6.91 -6.04
N ARG A 6 17.07 -6.58 -7.15
CA ARG A 6 17.07 -7.41 -8.35
C ARG A 6 17.76 -8.75 -8.10
N ALA A 7 18.92 -8.76 -7.46
CA ALA A 7 19.66 -9.98 -7.12
C ALA A 7 18.86 -10.90 -6.17
N MET A 8 18.14 -10.32 -5.20
CA MET A 8 17.23 -11.07 -4.33
C MET A 8 16.11 -11.74 -5.13
N HIS A 9 15.51 -11.05 -6.10
CA HIS A 9 14.49 -11.62 -6.98
C HIS A 9 15.05 -12.66 -7.98
N GLU A 10 16.25 -12.46 -8.50
CA GLU A 10 16.89 -13.40 -9.43
C GLU A 10 17.25 -14.74 -8.77
N SER A 11 17.38 -14.77 -7.43
CA SER A 11 17.62 -15.99 -6.66
C SER A 11 16.41 -16.92 -6.54
N ILE A 12 15.20 -16.45 -6.89
CA ILE A 12 13.95 -17.20 -6.80
C ILE A 12 13.37 -17.39 -8.22
N PRO A 13 13.21 -18.65 -8.70
CA PRO A 13 12.66 -18.93 -10.03
C PRO A 13 11.32 -18.23 -10.28
N GLY A 14 11.21 -17.53 -11.42
CA GLY A 14 9.99 -16.81 -11.82
C GLY A 14 9.70 -15.52 -11.04
N SER A 15 10.51 -15.15 -10.04
CA SER A 15 10.18 -14.02 -9.18
C SER A 15 10.39 -12.65 -9.84
N VAL A 16 11.29 -12.54 -10.83
CA VAL A 16 11.44 -11.33 -11.65
C VAL A 16 10.18 -11.06 -12.47
N GLU A 17 9.63 -12.08 -13.14
CA GLU A 17 8.39 -11.94 -13.91
C GLU A 17 7.20 -11.58 -13.01
N ARG A 18 7.12 -12.20 -11.82
CA ARG A 18 6.10 -11.85 -10.80
C ARG A 18 6.27 -10.43 -10.29
N ALA A 19 7.49 -9.98 -10.02
CA ALA A 19 7.78 -8.61 -9.60
C ALA A 19 7.38 -7.59 -10.68
N ASP A 20 7.71 -7.86 -11.94
CA ASP A 20 7.29 -7.02 -13.07
C ASP A 20 5.76 -6.99 -13.22
N ALA A 21 5.09 -8.13 -13.05
CA ALA A 21 3.64 -8.18 -13.07
C ALA A 21 3.00 -7.43 -11.89
N LEU A 22 3.57 -7.55 -10.69
CA LEU A 22 3.11 -6.81 -9.50
C LEU A 22 3.29 -5.31 -9.69
N ARG A 23 4.39 -4.88 -10.30
CA ARG A 23 4.59 -3.48 -10.65
C ARG A 23 3.54 -2.97 -11.63
N ALA A 24 3.25 -3.73 -12.69
CA ALA A 24 2.19 -3.38 -13.63
C ALA A 24 0.81 -3.33 -12.96
N PHE A 25 0.53 -4.24 -12.03
CA PHE A 25 -0.68 -4.22 -11.21
C PHE A 25 -0.74 -2.96 -10.34
N ILE A 26 0.33 -2.63 -9.62
CA ILE A 26 0.42 -1.43 -8.78
C ILE A 26 0.18 -0.17 -9.61
N ASP A 27 0.84 -0.04 -10.77
CA ASP A 27 0.73 1.18 -11.58
C ASP A 27 -0.68 1.36 -12.14
N LYS A 28 -1.34 0.28 -12.57
CA LYS A 28 -2.75 0.34 -13.01
C LYS A 28 -3.70 0.70 -11.87
N HIS A 29 -3.49 0.13 -10.69
CA HIS A 29 -4.43 0.22 -9.57
C HIS A 29 -4.06 1.27 -8.53
N ARG A 30 -3.03 2.08 -8.79
CA ARG A 30 -2.47 3.07 -7.86
C ARG A 30 -3.53 4.01 -7.31
N ALA A 31 -4.39 4.56 -8.18
CA ALA A 31 -5.43 5.50 -7.78
C ALA A 31 -6.47 4.85 -6.86
N SER A 32 -6.93 3.62 -7.17
CA SER A 32 -7.88 2.88 -6.34
C SER A 32 -7.29 2.51 -4.97
N MET A 33 -6.03 2.07 -4.93
CA MET A 33 -5.34 1.77 -3.68
C MET A 33 -5.12 3.02 -2.82
N ALA A 34 -4.74 4.14 -3.44
CA ALA A 34 -4.60 5.43 -2.78
C ALA A 34 -5.93 5.93 -2.21
N GLY A 35 -7.01 5.85 -2.98
CA GLY A 35 -8.35 6.24 -2.53
C GLY A 35 -8.81 5.40 -1.33
N ALA A 36 -8.61 4.08 -1.38
CA ALA A 36 -8.95 3.21 -0.26
C ALA A 36 -8.09 3.47 0.98
N ALA A 37 -6.78 3.69 0.80
CA ALA A 37 -5.88 4.03 1.90
C ALA A 37 -6.28 5.36 2.56
N PHE A 38 -6.64 6.36 1.75
CA PHE A 38 -7.16 7.63 2.23
C PHE A 38 -8.44 7.42 3.05
N GLN A 39 -9.45 6.75 2.50
CA GLN A 39 -10.72 6.47 3.21
C GLN A 39 -10.51 5.69 4.50
N ALA A 40 -9.55 4.75 4.53
CA ALA A 40 -9.29 3.93 5.70
C ALA A 40 -8.63 4.70 6.86
N PHE A 41 -7.78 5.68 6.55
CA PHE A 41 -6.91 6.31 7.54
C PHE A 41 -7.25 7.75 7.89
N TYR A 42 -7.80 8.54 6.97
CA TYR A 42 -7.88 10.00 7.12
C TYR A 42 -8.53 10.44 8.44
N ARG A 43 -9.57 9.73 8.93
CA ARG A 43 -10.27 10.05 10.17
C ARG A 43 -9.38 10.03 11.41
N TYR A 44 -8.33 9.20 11.43
CA TYR A 44 -7.40 9.11 12.56
C TYR A 44 -6.44 10.30 12.64
N TYR A 45 -6.41 11.13 11.61
CA TYR A 45 -5.63 12.36 11.55
C TYR A 45 -6.49 13.60 11.82
N LEU A 46 -7.77 13.44 12.18
CA LEU A 46 -8.70 14.54 12.43
C LEU A 46 -9.33 14.47 13.83
N PRO A 47 -9.83 15.59 14.37
CA PRO A 47 -10.69 15.58 15.55
C PRO A 47 -11.95 14.71 15.30
N PRO A 48 -12.43 13.93 16.30
CA PRO A 48 -11.96 13.87 17.68
C PRO A 48 -10.80 12.88 17.93
N PHE A 49 -10.33 12.17 16.91
CA PHE A 49 -9.32 11.12 17.06
C PHE A 49 -7.89 11.67 17.26
N SER A 50 -7.67 12.93 16.86
CA SER A 50 -6.44 13.65 17.11
C SER A 50 -6.73 15.09 17.54
N SER A 51 -6.00 15.56 18.55
CA SER A 51 -5.99 16.96 18.98
C SER A 51 -4.97 17.82 18.21
N ASP A 52 -4.00 17.19 17.57
CA ASP A 52 -2.97 17.84 16.75
C ASP A 52 -2.71 16.98 15.49
N PRO A 53 -3.44 17.26 14.40
CA PRO A 53 -3.28 16.55 13.12
C PRO A 53 -1.85 16.59 12.57
N ALA A 54 -1.11 17.70 12.77
CA ALA A 54 0.22 17.87 12.23
C ALA A 54 1.26 17.03 13.00
N ALA A 55 1.20 17.00 14.34
CA ALA A 55 2.02 16.10 15.14
C ALA A 55 1.67 14.63 14.87
N THR A 56 0.38 14.32 14.77
CA THR A 56 -0.11 12.96 14.46
C THR A 56 0.43 12.45 13.12
N ALA A 57 0.55 13.34 12.13
CA ALA A 57 1.13 13.02 10.83
C ALA A 57 2.60 12.55 10.88
N GLN A 58 3.35 13.00 11.89
CA GLN A 58 4.77 12.68 12.06
C GLN A 58 5.00 11.37 12.82
N GLU A 59 4.07 10.99 13.70
CA GLU A 59 4.25 9.86 14.62
C GLU A 59 3.62 8.56 14.11
N ARG A 60 2.55 8.63 13.31
CA ARG A 60 1.81 7.44 12.89
C ARG A 60 2.58 6.61 11.86
N GLU A 61 2.57 5.30 12.07
CA GLU A 61 3.23 4.28 11.23
C GLU A 61 2.20 3.36 10.56
N ASP A 62 1.16 3.97 9.99
CA ASP A 62 -0.02 3.28 9.48
C ASP A 62 0.24 2.53 8.16
N MET A 63 -0.40 1.36 8.03
CA MET A 63 -0.26 0.50 6.86
C MET A 63 -1.60 -0.06 6.37
N LEU A 64 -1.85 0.04 5.06
CA LEU A 64 -2.89 -0.75 4.39
C LEU A 64 -2.26 -2.00 3.79
N VAL A 65 -2.60 -3.17 4.32
CA VAL A 65 -2.12 -4.46 3.80
C VAL A 65 -3.16 -5.04 2.84
N ILE A 66 -2.72 -5.40 1.64
CA ILE A 66 -3.54 -5.98 0.57
C ILE A 66 -2.98 -7.37 0.26
N LYS A 67 -3.76 -8.42 0.53
CA LYS A 67 -3.40 -9.80 0.21
C LYS A 67 -3.82 -10.13 -1.22
N LEU A 68 -2.86 -10.61 -1.99
CA LEU A 68 -3.03 -11.01 -3.38
C LEU A 68 -2.86 -12.52 -3.55
N ARG A 69 -3.49 -13.05 -4.58
CA ARG A 69 -3.18 -14.35 -5.16
C ARG A 69 -3.02 -14.26 -6.68
N THR A 70 -2.23 -15.16 -7.24
CA THR A 70 -2.11 -15.33 -8.68
C THR A 70 -3.37 -16.00 -9.23
N ARG A 71 -3.89 -15.49 -10.35
CA ARG A 71 -5.06 -16.06 -11.01
C ARG A 71 -4.72 -17.42 -11.64
N PRO A 72 -5.69 -18.36 -11.70
CA PRO A 72 -5.48 -19.66 -12.36
C PRO A 72 -5.01 -19.55 -13.83
N ASN A 73 -5.39 -18.47 -14.53
CA ASN A 73 -5.02 -18.20 -15.92
C ASN A 73 -3.97 -17.07 -16.08
N ALA A 74 -3.19 -16.79 -15.04
CA ALA A 74 -2.27 -15.65 -15.01
C ALA A 74 -1.25 -15.63 -16.17
N GLU A 75 -0.77 -16.78 -16.60
CA GLU A 75 0.21 -16.86 -17.71
C GLU A 75 -0.33 -16.28 -19.01
N ARG A 76 -1.62 -16.48 -19.29
CA ARG A 76 -2.32 -15.98 -20.48
C ARG A 76 -2.89 -14.58 -20.29
N ALA A 77 -2.96 -14.10 -19.05
CA ALA A 77 -3.47 -12.77 -18.72
C ALA A 77 -2.38 -11.71 -18.94
N ARG A 78 -2.84 -10.49 -19.30
CA ARG A 78 -1.97 -9.31 -19.26
C ARG A 78 -1.41 -9.12 -17.85
N ARG A 79 -0.19 -8.60 -17.74
CA ARG A 79 0.59 -8.52 -16.49
C ARG A 79 -0.22 -7.90 -15.33
N GLU A 80 -0.92 -6.81 -15.60
CA GLU A 80 -1.74 -6.06 -14.64
C GLU A 80 -3.06 -6.76 -14.24
N LYS A 81 -3.38 -7.89 -14.87
CA LYS A 81 -4.53 -8.74 -14.56
C LYS A 81 -4.11 -10.11 -14.01
N ARG A 82 -2.84 -10.32 -13.67
CA ARG A 82 -2.36 -11.63 -13.20
C ARG A 82 -2.73 -11.93 -11.75
N PHE A 83 -3.07 -10.91 -10.98
CA PHE A 83 -3.41 -11.06 -9.57
C PHE A 83 -4.88 -10.72 -9.32
N TYR A 84 -5.37 -11.19 -8.18
CA TYR A 84 -6.62 -10.79 -7.60
C TYR A 84 -6.45 -10.60 -6.09
N VAL A 85 -7.24 -9.69 -5.54
CA VAL A 85 -7.22 -9.38 -4.11
C VAL A 85 -8.12 -10.38 -3.39
N VAL A 86 -7.56 -11.03 -2.36
CA VAL A 86 -8.31 -11.96 -1.52
C VAL A 86 -8.76 -11.33 -0.21
N ASP A 87 -8.01 -10.35 0.30
CA ASP A 87 -8.30 -9.68 1.55
C ASP A 87 -7.55 -8.36 1.66
N ALA A 88 -7.99 -7.48 2.55
CA ALA A 88 -7.30 -6.25 2.92
C ALA A 88 -7.57 -5.90 4.38
N TYR A 89 -6.58 -5.35 5.08
CA TYR A 89 -6.70 -4.96 6.48
C TYR A 89 -5.72 -3.83 6.83
N LEU A 90 -5.99 -3.16 7.94
CA LEU A 90 -5.14 -2.09 8.46
C LEU A 90 -4.16 -2.67 9.48
N ASP A 91 -2.93 -2.17 9.46
CA ASP A 91 -1.84 -2.62 10.31
C ASP A 91 -0.87 -1.47 10.61
N THR A 92 0.20 -1.75 11.33
CA THR A 92 1.29 -0.79 11.59
C THR A 92 2.65 -1.35 11.17
N VAL A 93 3.65 -0.49 10.97
CA VAL A 93 5.01 -0.92 10.60
C VAL A 93 5.59 -1.89 11.63
N SER A 94 5.35 -1.62 12.90
CA SER A 94 5.89 -2.39 14.03
C SER A 94 5.33 -3.82 14.12
N SER A 95 4.11 -4.04 13.62
CA SER A 95 3.45 -5.35 13.61
C SER A 95 3.74 -6.15 12.33
N ALA A 96 3.93 -5.48 11.19
CA ALA A 96 4.19 -6.14 9.92
C ALA A 96 5.69 -6.41 9.66
N PHE A 97 6.59 -5.64 10.27
CA PHE A 97 8.03 -5.74 10.06
C PHE A 97 8.80 -5.76 11.38
N ALA A 98 9.99 -6.36 11.37
CA ALA A 98 10.87 -6.44 12.53
C ALA A 98 12.28 -5.92 12.24
N GLY A 99 12.97 -5.48 13.29
CA GLY A 99 14.39 -5.10 13.26
C GLY A 99 14.70 -4.04 12.20
N ALA A 100 15.78 -4.25 11.44
CA ALA A 100 16.27 -3.31 10.43
C ALA A 100 15.24 -3.01 9.33
N THR A 101 14.36 -3.96 8.99
CA THR A 101 13.32 -3.75 7.98
C THR A 101 12.23 -2.81 8.49
N ALA A 102 11.84 -2.90 9.76
CA ALA A 102 10.90 -1.96 10.36
C ALA A 102 11.47 -0.54 10.35
N GLU A 103 12.72 -0.37 10.75
CA GLU A 103 13.41 0.94 10.69
C GLU A 103 13.47 1.51 9.27
N ALA A 104 13.79 0.68 8.28
CA ALA A 104 13.79 1.11 6.88
C ALA A 104 12.40 1.59 6.42
N MET A 105 11.32 0.94 6.88
CA MET A 105 9.95 1.37 6.58
C MET A 105 9.57 2.66 7.30
N ARG A 106 9.98 2.85 8.56
CA ARG A 106 9.79 4.11 9.30
C ARG A 106 10.49 5.27 8.62
N LEU A 107 11.76 5.08 8.23
CA LEU A 107 12.51 6.08 7.47
C LEU A 107 11.82 6.42 6.15
N LYS A 108 11.26 5.41 5.46
CA LYS A 108 10.50 5.62 4.22
C LYS A 108 9.24 6.46 4.46
N VAL A 109 8.50 6.23 5.54
CA VAL A 109 7.34 7.05 5.94
C VAL A 109 7.78 8.49 6.18
N ARG A 110 8.77 8.71 7.04
CA ARG A 110 9.28 10.06 7.38
C ARG A 110 9.74 10.82 6.13
N HIS A 111 10.60 10.20 5.33
CA HIS A 111 11.11 10.81 4.10
C HIS A 111 10.00 11.16 3.11
N SER A 112 8.99 10.28 2.97
CA SER A 112 7.86 10.54 2.07
C SER A 112 6.96 11.66 2.59
N SER A 113 6.72 11.72 3.90
CA SER A 113 5.96 12.81 4.54
C SER A 113 6.67 14.16 4.42
N GLU A 114 7.98 14.19 4.64
CA GLU A 114 8.82 15.38 4.45
C GLU A 114 8.77 15.88 3.01
N LEU A 115 9.02 14.98 2.05
CA LEU A 115 8.97 15.31 0.63
C LEU A 115 7.58 15.81 0.20
N ALA A 116 6.51 15.16 0.65
CA ALA A 116 5.15 15.59 0.36
C ALA A 116 4.84 16.96 0.98
N THR A 117 5.28 17.20 2.21
CA THR A 117 5.10 18.48 2.92
C THR A 117 5.83 19.60 2.19
N THR A 118 7.08 19.38 1.79
CA THR A 118 7.86 20.36 0.99
C THR A 118 7.19 20.67 -0.35
N ASN A 119 6.71 19.64 -1.06
CA ASN A 119 6.12 19.83 -2.39
C ASN A 119 4.74 20.51 -2.34
N LYS A 120 3.94 20.27 -1.29
CA LYS A 120 2.59 20.82 -1.17
C LYS A 120 2.52 22.12 -0.36
N GLY A 121 3.55 22.43 0.43
CA GLY A 121 3.56 23.57 1.34
C GLY A 121 2.66 23.40 2.56
N SER A 122 2.18 22.18 2.84
CA SER A 122 1.27 21.88 3.96
C SER A 122 1.64 20.55 4.64
N PRO A 123 1.41 20.41 5.97
CA PRO A 123 1.69 19.16 6.68
C PRO A 123 1.02 17.97 6.00
N SER A 124 1.79 16.91 5.75
CA SER A 124 1.32 15.70 5.07
C SER A 124 1.53 14.46 5.93
N GLY A 125 0.51 13.59 5.98
CA GLY A 125 0.60 12.25 6.55
C GLY A 125 0.98 11.25 5.45
N THR A 126 1.73 10.21 5.82
CA THR A 126 2.06 9.11 4.92
C THR A 126 1.64 7.78 5.51
N VAL A 127 0.99 6.95 4.69
CA VAL A 127 0.66 5.56 4.99
C VAL A 127 1.38 4.64 4.02
N LEU A 128 1.72 3.42 4.44
CA LEU A 128 2.32 2.42 3.56
C LEU A 128 1.26 1.45 3.03
N ILE A 129 1.13 1.38 1.71
CA ILE A 129 0.33 0.36 1.04
C ILE A 129 1.23 -0.85 0.77
N THR A 130 0.90 -1.99 1.36
CA THR A 130 1.72 -3.21 1.33
C THR A 130 0.98 -4.33 0.63
N LEU A 131 1.53 -4.82 -0.48
CA LEU A 131 0.97 -5.92 -1.24
C LEU A 131 1.70 -7.22 -0.89
N LEU A 132 0.94 -8.21 -0.42
CA LEU A 132 1.42 -9.53 0.00
C LEU A 132 0.91 -10.61 -0.95
N LEU A 133 1.81 -11.24 -1.69
CA LEU A 133 1.46 -12.40 -2.51
C LEU A 133 1.38 -13.65 -1.63
N SER A 134 0.20 -14.28 -1.57
CA SER A 134 -0.13 -15.40 -0.68
C SER A 134 -0.25 -16.73 -1.42
N ASP A 135 0.47 -16.90 -2.53
CA ASP A 135 0.45 -18.13 -3.31
C ASP A 135 1.27 -19.23 -2.61
N PRO A 136 0.74 -20.45 -2.44
CA PRO A 136 1.45 -21.56 -1.79
C PRO A 136 2.79 -21.88 -2.47
N ASP A 137 2.84 -21.76 -3.80
CA ASP A 137 3.97 -22.19 -4.62
C ASP A 137 4.92 -21.03 -4.97
N ALA A 138 4.68 -19.81 -4.47
CA ALA A 138 5.46 -18.64 -4.86
C ALA A 138 6.80 -18.50 -4.13
N GLY A 139 7.07 -19.33 -3.11
CA GLY A 139 8.19 -19.12 -2.19
C GLY A 139 8.02 -17.84 -1.37
N PHE A 140 9.01 -17.51 -0.54
CA PHE A 140 9.01 -16.23 0.19
C PHE A 140 9.35 -15.09 -0.78
N MET A 141 8.34 -14.37 -1.25
CA MET A 141 8.53 -13.10 -1.94
C MET A 141 8.43 -11.93 -0.96
N PRO A 142 9.37 -10.98 -0.97
CA PRO A 142 9.28 -9.81 -0.13
C PRO A 142 8.03 -8.97 -0.48
N PRO A 143 7.38 -8.36 0.52
CA PRO A 143 6.24 -7.47 0.29
C PRO A 143 6.60 -6.32 -0.65
N ASN A 144 5.66 -5.94 -1.51
CA ASN A 144 5.78 -4.71 -2.28
C ASN A 144 5.16 -3.56 -1.49
N VAL A 145 5.98 -2.59 -1.10
CA VAL A 145 5.56 -1.47 -0.23
C VAL A 145 5.60 -0.17 -1.01
N VAL A 146 4.47 0.54 -1.06
CA VAL A 146 4.31 1.82 -1.77
C VAL A 146 3.84 2.89 -0.77
N PRO A 147 4.56 4.01 -0.61
CA PRO A 147 4.10 5.09 0.25
C PRO A 147 2.99 5.87 -0.45
N PHE A 148 1.98 6.28 0.31
CA PHE A 148 0.93 7.19 -0.12
C PHE A 148 0.81 8.33 0.87
N SER A 149 0.94 9.56 0.39
CA SER A 149 0.91 10.76 1.23
C SER A 149 -0.28 11.66 0.88
N PHE A 150 -0.93 12.19 1.91
CA PHE A 150 -2.07 13.09 1.79
C PHE A 150 -1.88 14.34 2.65
N PRO A 151 -2.37 15.51 2.20
CA PRO A 151 -2.27 16.74 2.99
C PRO A 151 -3.24 16.63 4.17
N VAL A 152 -2.78 16.96 5.37
CA VAL A 152 -3.58 16.86 6.59
C VAL A 152 -4.40 18.12 6.84
N GLY A 153 -3.83 19.30 6.50
CA GLY A 153 -4.53 20.58 6.66
C GLY A 153 -5.72 20.78 5.73
N GLU A 154 -5.84 19.99 4.65
CA GLU A 154 -6.96 20.06 3.69
C GLU A 154 -8.07 19.05 3.99
N LEU A 155 -7.93 18.25 5.06
CA LEU A 155 -8.89 17.20 5.42
C LEU A 155 -10.12 17.76 6.15
N GLU A 156 -10.00 18.94 6.76
CA GLU A 156 -11.10 19.58 7.47
C GLU A 156 -12.26 19.86 6.52
N GLY A 157 -13.45 19.34 6.84
CA GLY A 157 -14.65 19.47 5.99
C GLY A 157 -14.82 18.39 4.92
N MET A 158 -13.87 17.45 4.78
CA MET A 158 -14.07 16.27 3.93
C MET A 158 -15.00 15.26 4.59
N SER A 159 -16.24 15.18 4.09
CA SER A 159 -17.15 14.08 4.41
C SER A 159 -16.77 12.85 3.59
N VAL A 160 -16.10 11.90 4.21
CA VAL A 160 -15.78 10.61 3.59
C VAL A 160 -16.55 9.53 4.35
N ASP A 161 -17.27 8.68 3.63
CA ASP A 161 -17.88 7.49 4.22
C ASP A 161 -16.78 6.48 4.55
N ASP A 162 -16.49 6.31 5.84
CA ASP A 162 -15.44 5.43 6.35
C ASP A 162 -15.85 3.95 6.40
N THR A 163 -17.14 3.65 6.16
CA THR A 163 -17.69 2.31 6.39
C THR A 163 -17.46 1.33 5.24
N GLN A 164 -17.03 1.80 4.06
CA GLN A 164 -17.04 0.98 2.84
C GLN A 164 -15.69 0.81 2.12
N TRP A 165 -14.59 1.33 2.65
CA TRP A 165 -13.29 1.28 1.94
C TRP A 165 -12.87 -0.14 1.54
N LYS A 166 -13.09 -1.14 2.41
CA LYS A 166 -12.65 -2.52 2.18
C LYS A 166 -13.47 -3.22 1.09
N PRO A 167 -14.82 -3.28 1.16
CA PRO A 167 -15.63 -3.81 0.06
C PRO A 167 -15.39 -3.09 -1.28
N GLN A 168 -15.25 -1.76 -1.27
CA GLN A 168 -14.99 -0.98 -2.48
C GLN A 168 -13.61 -1.29 -3.08
N LEU A 169 -12.57 -1.39 -2.25
CA LEU A 169 -11.24 -1.80 -2.68
C LEU A 169 -11.27 -3.19 -3.35
N LEU A 170 -11.91 -4.16 -2.69
CA LEU A 170 -12.05 -5.52 -3.25
C LEU A 170 -12.79 -5.49 -4.58
N LEU A 171 -13.87 -4.73 -4.70
CA LEU A 171 -14.63 -4.60 -5.94
C LEU A 171 -13.78 -3.98 -7.06
N MET A 172 -13.14 -2.83 -6.81
CA MET A 172 -12.35 -2.11 -7.82
C MET A 172 -11.12 -2.90 -8.28
N LEU A 173 -10.44 -3.59 -7.37
CA LEU A 173 -9.22 -4.34 -7.70
C LEU A 173 -9.51 -5.71 -8.34
N ASN A 174 -10.71 -6.24 -8.12
CA ASN A 174 -11.17 -7.50 -8.72
C ASN A 174 -12.10 -7.30 -9.92
N GLU A 175 -12.36 -6.05 -10.35
CA GLU A 175 -13.22 -5.78 -11.48
C GLU A 175 -12.70 -6.46 -12.76
N GLY A 176 -13.62 -7.07 -13.51
CA GLY A 176 -13.28 -7.84 -14.71
C GLY A 176 -12.61 -9.19 -14.45
N ILE A 177 -12.68 -9.70 -13.21
CA ILE A 177 -12.50 -11.13 -12.92
C ILE A 177 -13.84 -11.80 -13.24
N VAL A 178 -13.90 -12.50 -14.37
CA VAL A 178 -15.02 -13.41 -14.66
C VAL A 178 -14.94 -14.54 -13.64
N ARG A 179 -15.98 -14.67 -12.81
CA ARG A 179 -16.17 -15.82 -11.91
C ARG A 179 -16.54 -17.06 -12.69
#